data_AF-A0A2M6WJF1-F1
#
_entry.id   AF-A0A2M6WJF1-F1
#
_cell.length_a   1.000
_cell.length_b   1.000
_cell.length_c   1.000
_cell.angle_alpha   90.00
_cell.angle_beta   90.00
_cell.angle_gamma   90.00
#
_symmetry.space_group_name_H-M   'P 1'
#
loop_
_entity.id
_entity.type
_entity.pdbx_description
1 polymer ?
#
loop_
_entity_poly.entity_id
_entity_poly.type
_entity_poly.pdbx_seq_one_letter_code
_entity_poly.pdbx_strand_id
1 'polypeptide(L)'
;MKKESTTINISLTRKLEKAVRDRVKSGLYNSASEVMREALRYVIALETVPEAEATPAELKGVRRGAREHEKGQHITLDNLFYDLGRPRRLLRKKGSQKSPPKGR
;
A
#
# COMPACT_ATOMS: atom_id res chain seq x y z
N MET A 1 -16.15 9.43 33.19
CA MET A 1 -16.71 8.94 31.91
C MET A 1 -16.91 7.43 32.02
N LYS A 2 -18.11 6.89 31.81
CA LYS A 2 -18.31 5.43 31.78
C LYS A 2 -17.67 4.89 30.49
N LYS A 3 -16.82 3.88 30.61
CA LYS A 3 -16.38 3.11 29.44
C LYS A 3 -17.55 2.19 29.06
N GLU A 4 -18.13 2.41 27.89
CA GLU A 4 -19.03 1.43 27.30
C GLU A 4 -18.21 0.22 26.83
N SER A 5 -18.61 -0.97 27.26
CA SER A 5 -17.95 -2.22 26.87
C SER A 5 -19.00 -3.27 26.55
N THR A 6 -18.96 -3.79 25.34
CA THR A 6 -19.77 -4.93 24.89
C THR A 6 -18.89 -6.18 24.82
N THR A 7 -19.40 -7.31 25.30
CA THR A 7 -18.70 -8.60 25.25
C THR A 7 -18.92 -9.28 23.90
N ILE A 8 -17.84 -9.76 23.29
CA ILE A 8 -17.86 -10.51 22.03
C ILE A 8 -17.16 -11.86 22.25
N ASN A 9 -17.80 -12.95 21.80
CA ASN A 9 -17.20 -14.27 21.78
C ASN A 9 -16.56 -14.54 20.41
N ILE A 10 -15.30 -14.96 20.40
CA ILE A 10 -14.52 -15.15 19.18
C ILE A 10 -13.84 -16.52 19.25
N SER A 11 -14.04 -17.35 18.22
CA SER A 11 -13.33 -18.61 18.07
C SER A 11 -11.98 -18.37 17.40
N LEU A 12 -10.90 -18.84 18.02
CA LEU A 12 -9.54 -18.73 17.49
C LEU A 12 -9.01 -20.12 17.10
N THR A 13 -8.17 -20.17 16.07
CA THR A 13 -7.39 -21.39 15.80
C THR A 13 -6.39 -21.61 16.95
N ARG A 14 -5.98 -22.86 17.18
CA ARG A 14 -5.01 -23.20 18.25
C ARG A 14 -3.71 -22.37 18.17
N LYS A 15 -3.25 -22.07 16.95
CA LYS A 15 -2.06 -21.24 16.73
C LYS A 15 -2.26 -19.80 17.19
N LEU A 16 -3.42 -19.20 16.88
CA LEU A 16 -3.73 -17.83 17.26
C LEU A 16 -3.98 -17.71 18.78
N GLU A 17 -4.67 -18.70 19.35
CA GLU A 17 -4.89 -18.82 20.79
C GLU A 17 -3.55 -18.83 21.55
N LYS A 18 -2.61 -19.67 21.12
CA LYS A 18 -1.24 -19.71 21.67
C LYS A 18 -0.54 -18.36 21.55
N ALA A 19 -0.62 -17.71 20.39
CA ALA A 19 0.01 -16.40 20.18
C ALA A 19 -0.55 -15.32 21.13
N VAL A 20 -1.87 -15.29 21.35
CA VAL A 20 -2.50 -14.36 22.31
C VAL A 20 -2.02 -14.65 23.73
N ARG A 21 -2.00 -15.92 24.15
CA ARG A 21 -1.48 -16.31 25.47
C ARG A 21 -0.03 -15.91 25.67
N ASP A 22 0.83 -16.12 24.67
CA ASP A 22 2.25 -15.78 24.76
C ASP A 22 2.46 -14.26 24.90
N ARG A 23 1.61 -13.43 24.26
CA ARG A 23 1.64 -11.97 24.45
C ARG A 23 1.20 -11.51 25.82
N VAL A 24 0.18 -12.13 26.41
CA VAL A 24 -0.20 -11.82 27.80
C VAL A 24 0.91 -12.26 28.76
N LYS A 25 1.46 -13.46 28.59
CA LYS A 25 2.57 -13.98 29.41
C LYS A 25 3.83 -13.12 29.35
N SER A 26 4.06 -12.41 28.24
CA SER A 26 5.20 -11.49 28.11
C SER A 26 5.09 -10.25 29.02
N GLY A 27 3.92 -9.99 29.61
CA GLY A 27 3.67 -8.80 30.43
C GLY A 27 3.38 -7.53 29.62
N LEU A 28 3.48 -7.57 28.28
CA LEU A 28 3.17 -6.43 27.41
C LEU A 28 1.66 -6.10 27.38
N TYR A 29 0.81 -7.08 27.69
CA TYR A 29 -0.64 -6.93 27.72
C TYR A 29 -1.21 -7.56 28.98
N ASN A 30 -2.22 -6.93 29.57
CA ASN A 30 -2.87 -7.40 30.79
C ASN A 30 -3.93 -8.47 30.53
N SER A 31 -4.46 -8.55 29.31
CA SER A 31 -5.54 -9.49 28.98
C SER A 31 -5.57 -9.88 27.50
N ALA A 32 -6.17 -11.03 27.21
CA ALA A 32 -6.43 -11.47 25.84
C ALA A 32 -7.30 -10.47 25.07
N SER A 33 -8.31 -9.88 25.73
CA SER A 33 -9.17 -8.86 25.12
C SER A 33 -8.39 -7.61 24.72
N GLU A 34 -7.32 -7.26 25.44
CA GLU A 34 -6.45 -6.15 25.08
C GLU A 34 -5.65 -6.45 23.81
N VAL A 35 -5.05 -7.65 23.74
CA VAL A 35 -4.35 -8.13 22.54
C VAL A 35 -5.29 -8.11 21.33
N MET A 36 -6.51 -8.64 21.48
CA MET A 36 -7.49 -8.69 20.38
C MET A 36 -7.95 -7.29 19.96
N ARG A 37 -8.19 -6.37 20.91
CA ARG A 37 -8.55 -4.98 20.58
C ARG A 37 -7.43 -4.25 19.86
N GLU A 38 -6.17 -4.48 20.24
CA GLU A 38 -5.00 -3.91 19.55
C GLU A 38 -4.90 -4.44 18.11
N ALA A 39 -5.03 -5.76 17.94
CA ALA A 39 -4.99 -6.39 16.62
C ALA A 39 -6.12 -5.89 15.70
N LEU A 40 -7.35 -5.77 16.22
CA LEU A 40 -8.48 -5.23 15.45
C LEU A 40 -8.27 -3.77 15.08
N ARG A 41 -7.76 -2.93 16.00
CA ARG A 41 -7.39 -1.55 15.69
C ARG A 41 -6.38 -1.47 14.56
N TYR A 42 -5.38 -2.34 14.58
CA TYR A 42 -4.37 -2.42 13.52
C TYR A 42 -4.97 -2.82 12.17
N VAL A 43 -5.85 -3.83 12.15
CA VAL A 43 -6.54 -4.25 10.91
C VAL A 43 -7.40 -3.13 10.33
N ILE A 44 -8.19 -2.45 11.16
CA ILE A 44 -9.03 -1.32 10.72
C ILE A 44 -8.15 -0.17 10.20
N ALA A 45 -7.01 0.09 10.84
CA ALA A 45 -6.05 1.11 10.38
C ALA A 45 -5.42 0.77 9.02
N LEU A 46 -5.30 -0.52 8.67
CA LEU A 46 -4.82 -0.94 7.34
C LEU A 46 -5.91 -0.82 6.26
N GLU A 47 -7.17 -1.09 6.62
CA GLU A 47 -8.31 -0.96 5.70
C GLU A 47 -8.66 0.51 5.43
N THR A 48 -8.37 1.38 6.40
CA THR A 48 -8.48 2.81 6.21
C THR A 48 -7.23 3.30 5.49
N VAL A 49 -7.29 3.36 4.16
CA VAL A 49 -6.39 4.26 3.42
C VAL A 49 -6.71 5.65 3.96
N PRO A 50 -5.79 6.32 4.67
CA PRO A 50 -6.07 7.68 5.09
C PRO A 50 -6.36 8.47 3.81
N GLU A 51 -7.52 9.13 3.76
CA GLU A 51 -7.76 10.19 2.78
C GLU A 51 -6.70 11.27 3.06
N ALA A 52 -5.54 11.10 2.44
CA ALA A 52 -4.48 12.08 2.51
C ALA A 52 -4.87 13.20 1.56
N GLU A 53 -5.13 14.38 2.11
CA GLU A 53 -5.25 15.58 1.29
C GLU A 53 -3.91 15.82 0.60
N ALA A 54 -3.93 15.93 -0.73
CA ALA A 54 -2.74 16.21 -1.49
C ALA A 54 -2.13 17.55 -1.01
N THR A 55 -0.84 17.53 -0.67
CA THR A 55 -0.13 18.73 -0.24
C THR A 55 -0.08 19.76 -1.38
N PRO A 56 0.04 21.06 -1.06
CA PRO A 56 0.22 22.09 -2.09
C PRO A 56 1.41 21.83 -3.02
N ALA A 57 2.48 21.20 -2.51
CA ALA A 57 3.66 20.84 -3.30
C ALA A 57 3.37 19.71 -4.30
N GLU A 58 2.64 18.67 -3.88
CA GLU A 58 2.20 17.59 -4.77
C GLU A 58 1.25 18.10 -5.85
N LEU A 59 0.27 18.92 -5.48
CA LEU A 59 -0.64 19.56 -6.43
C LEU A 59 0.11 20.42 -7.46
N LYS A 60 1.12 21.18 -7.01
CA LYS A 60 2.00 21.95 -7.90
C LYS A 60 2.80 21.04 -8.83
N GLY A 61 3.29 19.90 -8.34
CA GLY A 61 3.98 18.88 -9.13
C GLY A 61 3.09 18.29 -10.23
N VAL A 62 1.86 17.90 -9.89
CA VAL A 62 0.87 17.38 -10.84
C VAL A 62 0.54 18.40 -11.92
N ARG A 63 0.28 19.65 -11.53
CA ARG A 63 0.01 20.75 -12.49
C ARG A 63 1.20 21.02 -13.42
N ARG A 64 2.43 20.92 -12.91
CA ARG A 64 3.64 21.05 -13.73
C ARG A 64 3.74 19.90 -14.72
N GLY A 65 3.60 18.66 -14.26
CA GLY A 65 3.66 17.48 -15.12
C GLY A 65 2.60 17.49 -16.23
N ALA A 66 1.38 17.95 -15.93
CA ALA A 66 0.33 18.12 -16.95
C ALA A 66 0.74 19.09 -18.06
N ARG A 67 1.35 20.23 -17.71
CA ARG A 67 1.86 21.22 -18.69
C ARG A 67 3.04 20.69 -19.49
N GLU A 68 3.95 19.96 -18.86
CA GLU A 68 5.08 19.31 -19.54
C GLU A 68 4.57 18.28 -20.56
N HIS A 69 3.59 17.46 -20.16
CA HIS A 69 2.95 16.49 -21.03
C HIS A 69 2.29 17.13 -22.25
N GLU A 70 1.50 18.20 -22.07
CA GLU A 70 0.88 18.97 -23.17
C GLU A 70 1.91 19.53 -24.15
N LYS A 71 3.10 19.91 -23.66
CA LYS A 71 4.21 20.40 -24.48
C LYS A 71 5.02 19.29 -25.14
N GLY A 72 4.60 18.02 -25.01
CA GLY A 72 5.35 16.87 -25.52
C GLY A 72 6.60 16.53 -24.71
N GLN A 73 6.79 17.14 -23.54
CA GLN A 73 7.92 16.88 -22.64
C GLN A 73 7.62 15.67 -21.76
N HIS A 74 7.42 14.53 -22.40
CA HIS A 74 7.14 13.27 -21.74
C HIS A 74 7.94 12.15 -22.42
N ILE A 75 8.22 11.09 -21.67
CA ILE A 75 8.77 9.85 -22.20
C ILE A 75 7.69 8.78 -22.13
N THR A 76 7.68 7.88 -23.11
CA THR A 76 6.82 6.70 -23.02
C THR A 76 7.41 5.71 -22.03
N LEU A 77 6.55 4.88 -21.45
CA LEU A 77 6.99 3.82 -20.53
C LEU A 77 7.96 2.84 -21.21
N ASP A 78 7.79 2.61 -22.52
CA ASP A 78 8.66 1.75 -23.32
C ASP A 78 10.08 2.34 -23.46
N ASN A 79 10.19 3.65 -23.72
CA ASN A 79 11.48 4.33 -23.80
C ASN A 79 12.16 4.36 -22.43
N LEU A 80 11.40 4.65 -21.36
CA LEU A 80 11.93 4.64 -19.99
C LEU A 80 12.53 3.28 -19.60
N PHE A 81 11.85 2.17 -19.91
CA PHE A 81 12.37 0.84 -19.61
C PHE A 81 13.61 0.49 -20.43
N TYR A 82 13.68 0.97 -21.67
CA TYR A 82 14.87 0.83 -22.51
C TYR A 82 16.07 1.55 -21.88
N ASP A 83 15.90 2.81 -21.48
CA ASP A 83 16.97 3.64 -20.90
C ASP A 83 17.44 3.14 -19.53
N LEU A 84 16.53 2.64 -18.70
CA LEU A 84 16.86 2.07 -17.38
C LEU A 84 17.52 0.68 -17.45
N GLY A 85 17.75 0.15 -18.66
CA GLY A 85 18.31 -1.19 -18.83
C GLY A 85 17.43 -2.29 -18.21
N ARG A 86 16.12 -2.04 -18.01
CA ARG A 86 15.17 -3.05 -17.56
C ARG A 86 14.56 -3.71 -18.80
N PRO A 87 15.08 -4.86 -19.26
CA PRO A 87 14.53 -5.50 -20.45
C PRO A 87 13.08 -5.86 -20.22
N ARG A 88 12.20 -5.43 -21.14
CA ARG A 88 10.77 -5.75 -21.28
C ARG A 88 10.44 -7.25 -21.43
N ARG A 89 11.36 -8.15 -21.05
CA ARG A 89 11.21 -9.60 -21.20
C ARG A 89 10.05 -10.20 -20.41
N LEU A 90 9.46 -9.47 -19.46
CA LEU A 90 8.28 -9.92 -18.70
C LEU A 90 6.93 -9.45 -19.27
N LEU A 91 6.90 -8.58 -20.29
CA LEU A 91 5.65 -8.02 -20.84
C LEU A 91 5.31 -8.49 -22.26
N ARG A 92 6.04 -9.46 -22.83
CA ARG A 92 5.79 -9.92 -24.21
C ARG A 92 5.20 -11.33 -24.25
N LYS A 93 3.86 -11.43 -24.28
CA LYS A 93 3.19 -12.55 -24.96
C LYS A 93 2.99 -12.14 -26.42
N LYS A 94 3.70 -12.86 -27.31
CA LYS A 94 3.71 -12.86 -28.79
C LYS A 94 2.96 -11.74 -29.55
N GLY A 95 3.72 -11.02 -30.39
CA GLY A 95 3.24 -10.57 -31.70
C GLY A 95 3.23 -9.07 -31.95
N SER A 96 4.40 -8.49 -32.26
CA SER A 96 4.62 -7.49 -33.34
C SER A 96 5.95 -6.77 -33.12
N GLN A 97 6.84 -6.85 -34.12
CA GLN A 97 8.02 -6.00 -34.23
C GLN A 97 7.57 -4.58 -34.55
N LYS A 98 7.95 -3.60 -33.73
CA LYS A 98 8.20 -2.23 -34.21
C LYS A 98 9.43 -1.67 -33.51
N SER A 99 10.37 -1.23 -34.34
CA SER A 99 11.63 -0.58 -33.96
C SER A 99 11.37 0.70 -33.15
N PRO A 100 12.31 1.14 -32.29
CA PRO A 100 12.13 2.34 -31.49
C PRO A 100 11.91 3.58 -32.38
N PRO A 101 11.06 4.54 -31.99
CA PRO A 101 10.92 5.78 -32.74
C PRO A 101 12.24 6.57 -32.69
N LYS A 102 12.75 6.96 -33.86
CA LYS A 102 13.84 7.95 -33.95
C LYS A 102 13.33 9.27 -33.38
N GLY A 103 14.10 9.81 -32.43
CA GLY A 103 13.78 11.03 -31.71
C GLY A 103 13.58 12.25 -32.62
N ARG A 104 12.88 13.22 -32.05
CA ARG A 104 13.02 14.65 -32.32
C ARG A 104 13.36 15.34 -31.02
#